data_AF-A0A388LXC9-F1
#
_entry.id   AF-A0A388LXC9-F1
#
_cell.length_a   1.000
_cell.length_b   1.000
_cell.length_c   1.000
_cell.angle_alpha   90.00
_cell.angle_beta   90.00
_cell.angle_gamma   90.00
#
_symmetry.space_group_name_H-M   'P 1'
#
loop_
_entity.id
_entity.type
_entity.pdbx_description
1 polymer ?
#
loop_
_entity_poly.entity_id
_entity_poly.type
_entity_poly.pdbx_seq_one_letter_code
_entity_poly.pdbx_strand_id
1 'polypeptide(L)'
;MSGFVPTCYACGVAGHIRRECPNRAHRAYDGAVQQAQPLKQAQSLLALQAPPSVAQPVQYAQATRNNWYPRLGERVEKIKTILDRLDGRDREQQENEEKAKKQREEEENRAIRRKEWEDLEEAMGTRMEQRFEKMNNTFFEKRQEEEKNELEKLKKKVEELEAALAKSKAAAQQSEENEPVKRYGEEGGRKEGEVLRTPVGVDLRLRGSGCSRQCKEGLKNDFQGNNELLSLKRELDELRREAKTGRCSLERKLEMLAIENQELHRGTERANEEMVTWRNEALRPGNKRGSVAMQGGAVTEGAQTRTRL
;
A
#
# COMPACT_ATOMS: atom_id res chain seq x y z
N MET A 1 36.70 -41.21 -10.91
CA MET A 1 35.35 -40.68 -11.20
C MET A 1 35.07 -40.92 -12.67
N SER A 2 34.27 -41.94 -12.98
CA SER A 2 33.92 -42.27 -14.36
C SER A 2 32.86 -41.27 -14.83
N GLY A 3 33.30 -40.24 -15.55
CA GLY A 3 32.42 -39.24 -16.15
C GLY A 3 31.54 -39.89 -17.22
N PHE A 4 30.23 -39.76 -17.07
CA PHE A 4 29.27 -40.22 -18.07
C PHE A 4 29.38 -39.34 -19.31
N VAL A 5 29.84 -39.93 -20.42
CA VAL A 5 29.87 -39.26 -21.73
C VAL A 5 28.52 -39.51 -22.41
N PRO A 6 27.68 -38.48 -22.62
CA PRO A 6 26.37 -38.66 -23.20
C PRO A 6 26.46 -39.17 -24.64
N THR A 7 25.58 -40.11 -24.99
CA THR A 7 25.41 -40.64 -26.35
C THR A 7 24.30 -39.90 -27.06
N CYS A 8 24.53 -39.56 -28.31
CA CYS A 8 23.57 -38.82 -29.12
C CYS A 8 22.38 -39.71 -29.48
N TYR A 9 21.18 -39.37 -29.02
CA TYR A 9 19.97 -40.14 -29.31
C TYR A 9 19.58 -40.22 -30.79
N ALA A 10 20.15 -39.38 -31.66
CA ALA A 10 19.83 -39.40 -33.09
C ALA A 10 20.76 -40.32 -33.90
N CYS A 11 22.05 -40.38 -33.59
CA CYS A 11 23.04 -41.16 -34.34
C CYS A 11 23.73 -42.27 -33.53
N GLY A 12 23.54 -42.31 -32.20
CA GLY A 12 24.12 -43.29 -31.30
C GLY A 12 25.57 -43.05 -30.88
N VAL A 13 26.24 -42.02 -31.41
CA VAL A 13 27.66 -41.76 -31.14
C VAL A 13 27.86 -41.02 -29.81
N ALA A 14 28.83 -41.45 -29.01
CA ALA A 14 29.20 -40.79 -27.75
C ALA A 14 29.95 -39.46 -27.99
N GLY A 15 29.74 -38.48 -27.11
CA GLY A 15 30.48 -37.22 -27.12
C GLY A 15 29.68 -35.97 -27.50
N HIS A 16 28.39 -36.12 -27.82
CA HIS A 16 27.49 -34.99 -28.06
C HIS A 16 26.02 -35.38 -27.80
N ILE A 17 25.17 -34.38 -27.58
CA ILE A 17 23.71 -34.58 -27.45
C ILE A 17 22.98 -34.24 -28.76
N ARG A 18 21.71 -34.65 -28.92
CA ARG A 18 20.93 -34.53 -30.18
C ARG A 18 20.94 -33.14 -30.84
N ARG A 19 21.10 -32.07 -30.05
CA ARG A 19 21.13 -30.68 -30.55
C ARG A 19 22.42 -30.36 -31.32
N GLU A 20 23.50 -31.06 -31.00
CA GLU A 20 24.86 -30.86 -31.52
C GLU A 20 25.26 -31.95 -32.53
N CYS A 21 24.31 -32.77 -32.98
CA CYS A 21 24.62 -33.87 -33.89
C CYS A 21 25.06 -33.34 -35.26
N PRO A 22 26.29 -33.62 -35.73
CA PRO A 22 26.78 -33.13 -37.01
C PRO A 22 26.02 -33.73 -38.20
N ASN A 23 25.42 -34.91 -38.00
CA ASN A 23 24.55 -35.57 -39.00
C ASN A 23 23.09 -35.10 -38.92
N ARG A 24 22.78 -34.10 -38.09
CA ARG A 24 21.44 -33.51 -38.10
C ARG A 24 21.30 -32.78 -39.42
N ALA A 25 20.59 -33.38 -40.36
CA ALA A 25 20.24 -32.77 -41.64
C ALA A 25 19.79 -31.33 -41.38
N HIS A 26 20.66 -30.38 -41.73
CA HIS A 26 20.40 -28.95 -41.63
C HIS A 26 19.24 -28.65 -42.57
N ARG A 27 18.01 -28.85 -42.09
CA ARG A 27 16.87 -28.13 -42.66
C ARG A 27 17.15 -26.67 -42.33
N ALA A 28 17.67 -25.97 -43.32
CA ALA A 28 17.86 -24.53 -43.35
C ALA A 28 16.62 -23.85 -42.78
N TYR A 29 16.72 -23.46 -41.52
CA TYR A 29 15.87 -22.44 -40.93
C TYR A 29 16.84 -21.40 -40.38
N ASP A 30 17.55 -20.75 -41.33
CA ASP A 30 18.24 -19.50 -41.08
C ASP A 30 17.17 -18.46 -40.76
N GLY A 31 16.98 -18.24 -39.46
CA GLY A 31 16.34 -17.03 -38.94
C GLY A 31 17.27 -15.85 -39.18
N ALA A 32 17.28 -15.34 -40.41
CA ALA A 32 17.83 -14.03 -40.72
C ALA A 32 16.86 -12.96 -40.23
N VAL A 33 17.21 -12.32 -39.11
CA VAL A 33 16.69 -11.01 -38.71
C VAL A 33 17.03 -10.03 -39.82
N GLN A 34 16.05 -9.67 -40.66
CA GLN A 34 16.18 -8.55 -41.60
C GLN A 34 15.75 -7.26 -40.91
N GLN A 35 16.73 -6.39 -40.69
CA GLN A 35 16.53 -4.95 -40.50
C GLN A 35 15.80 -4.38 -41.72
N ALA A 36 14.79 -3.56 -41.43
CA ALA A 36 14.03 -2.80 -42.40
C ALA A 36 14.93 -1.81 -43.17
N GLN A 37 14.82 -1.83 -44.50
CA GLN A 37 15.23 -0.75 -45.40
C GLN A 37 13.97 -0.14 -46.04
N PRO A 38 13.89 1.19 -46.24
CA PRO A 38 12.75 1.82 -46.88
C PRO A 38 12.97 1.88 -48.39
N LEU A 39 12.21 1.09 -49.16
CA LEU A 39 12.21 1.19 -50.62
C LEU A 39 11.20 2.25 -51.09
N LYS A 40 11.78 3.34 -51.57
CA LYS A 40 11.17 4.37 -52.41
C LYS A 40 10.77 3.80 -53.78
N GLN A 41 9.88 4.56 -54.40
CA GLN A 41 9.67 4.71 -55.84
C GLN A 41 8.77 3.69 -56.56
N ALA A 42 7.56 4.18 -56.80
CA ALA A 42 6.70 3.82 -57.91
C ALA A 42 7.44 3.91 -59.24
N GLN A 43 7.26 2.89 -60.09
CA GLN A 43 7.23 3.06 -61.53
C GLN A 43 6.08 2.24 -62.13
N SER A 44 5.19 2.99 -62.75
CA SER A 44 4.35 2.59 -63.88
C SER A 44 5.19 1.84 -64.92
N LEU A 45 4.64 0.79 -65.53
CA LEU A 45 4.67 0.60 -66.99
C LEU A 45 3.67 -0.48 -67.41
N LEU A 46 2.66 -0.04 -68.15
CA LEU A 46 1.88 -0.84 -69.09
C LEU A 46 2.82 -1.42 -70.17
N ALA A 47 2.71 -2.72 -70.44
CA ALA A 47 2.84 -3.28 -71.80
C ALA A 47 2.39 -4.75 -71.81
N LEU A 48 1.20 -5.00 -72.36
CA LEU A 48 0.83 -6.32 -72.85
C LEU A 48 1.67 -6.63 -74.10
N GLN A 49 2.38 -7.75 -74.10
CA GLN A 49 2.83 -8.40 -75.33
C GLN A 49 1.99 -9.67 -75.55
N ALA A 50 1.34 -9.72 -76.71
CA ALA A 50 0.62 -10.89 -77.19
C ALA A 50 1.62 -11.94 -77.71
N PRO A 51 1.49 -13.23 -77.35
CA PRO A 51 2.32 -14.27 -77.93
C PRO A 51 1.85 -14.64 -79.36
N PRO A 52 2.78 -14.93 -80.29
CA PRO A 52 2.44 -15.36 -81.63
C PRO A 52 1.81 -16.77 -81.62
N SER A 53 0.69 -16.85 -82.34
CA SER A 53 -0.06 -18.06 -82.64
C SER A 53 0.79 -19.01 -83.49
N VAL A 54 1.29 -20.08 -82.89
CA VAL A 54 1.81 -21.25 -83.60
C VAL A 54 0.89 -22.42 -83.26
N ALA A 55 0.02 -22.75 -84.21
CA ALA A 55 -0.87 -23.89 -84.15
C ALA A 55 -0.04 -25.18 -84.18
N GLN A 56 0.09 -25.83 -83.01
CA GLN A 56 0.58 -27.19 -82.90
C GLN A 56 -0.60 -28.17 -82.95
N PRO A 57 -0.48 -29.31 -83.65
CA PRO A 57 -1.55 -30.30 -83.75
C PRO A 57 -1.83 -30.93 -82.38
N VAL A 58 -3.11 -30.86 -81.98
CA VAL A 58 -3.66 -31.42 -80.75
C VAL A 58 -3.55 -32.95 -80.81
N GLN A 59 -2.49 -33.50 -80.21
CA GLN A 59 -2.51 -34.89 -79.79
C GLN A 59 -3.49 -35.01 -78.61
N TYR A 60 -4.57 -35.75 -78.82
CA TYR A 60 -5.45 -36.21 -77.76
C TYR A 60 -4.67 -37.19 -76.86
N ALA A 61 -3.84 -36.63 -75.97
CA ALA A 61 -3.25 -37.37 -74.88
C ALA A 61 -4.42 -37.88 -74.03
N GLN A 62 -4.55 -39.21 -73.96
CA GLN A 62 -5.52 -39.89 -73.12
C GLN A 62 -5.48 -39.26 -71.74
N ALA A 63 -6.63 -38.74 -71.30
CA ALA A 63 -6.81 -38.16 -69.98
C ALA A 63 -6.38 -39.19 -68.93
N THR A 64 -5.12 -39.09 -68.51
CA THR A 64 -4.65 -39.72 -67.29
C THR A 64 -5.61 -39.24 -66.23
N ARG A 65 -6.36 -40.18 -65.64
CA ARG A 65 -7.31 -39.89 -64.57
C ARG A 65 -6.56 -39.13 -63.49
N ASN A 66 -6.67 -37.81 -63.54
CA ASN A 66 -5.92 -36.91 -62.68
C ASN A 66 -6.32 -37.25 -61.25
N ASN A 67 -5.36 -37.77 -60.51
CA ASN A 67 -5.48 -38.19 -59.13
C ASN A 67 -5.62 -36.93 -58.24
N TRP A 68 -6.74 -36.23 -58.36
CA TRP A 68 -7.05 -34.96 -57.70
C TRP A 68 -7.30 -35.12 -56.20
N TYR A 69 -7.78 -36.29 -55.79
CA TYR A 69 -8.19 -36.56 -54.41
C TYR A 69 -7.03 -36.58 -53.38
N PRO A 70 -5.87 -37.20 -53.65
CA PRO A 70 -4.74 -37.19 -52.69
C PRO A 70 -4.21 -35.79 -52.37
N ARG A 71 -4.12 -34.90 -53.37
CA ARG A 71 -3.67 -33.52 -53.17
C ARG A 71 -4.65 -32.66 -52.38
N LEU A 72 -5.94 -32.98 -52.40
CA LEU A 72 -6.93 -32.28 -51.59
C LEU A 72 -6.77 -32.64 -50.10
N GLY A 73 -6.51 -33.91 -49.79
CA GLY A 73 -6.23 -34.37 -48.43
C GLY A 73 -5.06 -33.62 -47.78
N GLU A 74 -3.94 -33.48 -48.49
CA GLU A 74 -2.77 -32.73 -48.01
C GLU A 74 -3.09 -31.25 -47.73
N ARG A 75 -3.92 -30.62 -48.57
CA ARG A 75 -4.34 -29.22 -48.37
C ARG A 75 -5.24 -29.08 -47.14
N VAL A 76 -6.17 -30.01 -46.94
CA VAL A 76 -7.06 -30.01 -45.76
C VAL A 76 -6.26 -30.20 -44.48
N GLU A 77 -5.31 -31.14 -44.42
CA GLU A 77 -4.44 -31.33 -43.26
C GLU A 77 -3.57 -30.10 -42.98
N LYS A 78 -3.08 -29.43 -44.02
CA LYS A 78 -2.33 -28.18 -43.87
C LYS A 78 -3.20 -27.05 -43.31
N ILE A 79 -4.43 -26.92 -43.79
CA ILE A 79 -5.40 -25.93 -43.25
C ILE A 79 -5.72 -26.23 -41.79
N LYS A 80 -5.99 -27.49 -41.46
CA LYS A 80 -6.25 -27.93 -40.09
C LYS A 80 -5.08 -27.58 -39.15
N THR A 81 -3.85 -27.88 -39.57
CA THR A 81 -2.63 -27.52 -38.82
C THR A 81 -2.50 -26.01 -38.61
N ILE A 82 -2.92 -25.18 -39.58
CA ILE A 82 -2.89 -23.72 -39.45
C ILE A 82 -3.95 -23.24 -38.45
N LEU A 83 -5.17 -23.79 -38.50
CA LEU A 83 -6.23 -23.48 -37.55
C LEU A 83 -5.83 -23.87 -36.12
N ASP A 84 -5.30 -25.08 -35.92
CA ASP A 84 -4.84 -25.53 -34.59
C ASP A 84 -3.76 -24.60 -34.02
N ARG A 85 -2.89 -24.03 -34.86
CA ARG A 85 -1.88 -23.04 -34.45
C ARG A 85 -2.47 -21.66 -34.15
N LEU A 86 -3.53 -21.25 -34.86
CA LEU A 86 -4.23 -20.00 -34.57
C LEU A 86 -4.97 -20.10 -33.24
N ASP A 87 -5.75 -21.17 -33.06
CA ASP A 87 -6.44 -21.47 -31.80
C ASP A 87 -5.45 -21.57 -30.62
N GLY A 88 -4.27 -22.17 -30.86
CA GLY A 88 -3.21 -22.23 -29.86
C GLY A 88 -2.70 -20.84 -29.44
N ARG A 89 -2.48 -19.93 -30.40
CA ARG A 89 -2.06 -18.56 -30.11
C ARG A 89 -3.13 -17.75 -29.41
N ASP A 90 -4.40 -17.93 -29.78
CA ASP A 90 -5.51 -17.22 -29.15
C ASP A 90 -5.69 -17.67 -27.68
N ARG A 91 -5.55 -18.97 -27.41
CA ARG A 91 -5.55 -19.49 -26.02
C ARG A 91 -4.37 -18.96 -25.22
N GLU A 92 -3.16 -18.97 -25.80
CA GLU A 92 -1.96 -18.44 -25.13
C GLU A 92 -2.11 -16.93 -24.85
N GLN A 93 -2.69 -16.18 -25.78
CA GLN A 93 -2.99 -14.76 -25.58
C GLN A 93 -4.00 -14.56 -24.45
N GLN A 94 -5.09 -15.33 -24.42
CA GLN A 94 -6.08 -15.27 -23.34
C GLN A 94 -5.47 -15.61 -21.97
N GLU A 95 -4.65 -16.67 -21.88
CA GLU A 95 -3.95 -17.03 -20.64
C GLU A 95 -2.99 -15.93 -20.19
N ASN A 96 -2.29 -15.28 -21.12
CA ASN A 96 -1.38 -14.18 -20.81
C ASN A 96 -2.14 -12.92 -20.34
N GLU A 97 -3.27 -12.61 -20.96
CA GLU A 97 -4.16 -11.52 -20.54
C GLU A 97 -4.76 -11.79 -19.15
N GLU A 98 -5.18 -13.02 -18.87
CA GLU A 98 -5.69 -13.42 -17.54
C GLU A 98 -4.59 -13.34 -16.47
N LYS A 99 -3.39 -13.84 -16.77
CA LYS A 99 -2.22 -13.71 -15.88
C LYS A 99 -1.88 -12.25 -15.62
N ALA A 100 -1.92 -11.39 -16.64
CA ALA A 100 -1.67 -9.96 -16.50
C ALA A 100 -2.75 -9.29 -15.64
N LYS A 101 -4.03 -9.65 -15.81
CA LYS A 101 -5.14 -9.15 -14.99
C LYS A 101 -4.95 -9.54 -13.52
N LYS A 102 -4.62 -10.81 -13.26
CA LYS A 102 -4.35 -11.33 -11.91
C LYS A 102 -3.17 -10.62 -11.24
N GLN A 103 -2.10 -10.34 -11.98
CA GLN A 103 -0.95 -9.59 -11.46
C GLN A 103 -1.32 -8.14 -11.09
N ARG A 104 -2.13 -7.46 -11.91
CA ARG A 104 -2.62 -6.10 -11.59
C ARG A 104 -3.48 -6.09 -10.33
N GLU A 105 -4.40 -7.05 -10.20
CA GLU A 105 -5.24 -7.18 -9.01
C GLU A 105 -4.42 -7.49 -7.74
N GLU A 106 -3.41 -8.35 -7.85
CA GLU A 106 -2.50 -8.64 -6.73
C GLU A 106 -1.64 -7.42 -6.34
N GLU A 107 -1.24 -6.59 -7.30
CA GLU A 107 -0.51 -5.34 -7.04
C GLU A 107 -1.41 -4.29 -6.38
N GLU A 108 -2.66 -4.15 -6.83
CA GLU A 108 -3.67 -3.29 -6.22
C GLU A 108 -3.96 -3.72 -4.77
N ASN A 109 -4.15 -5.02 -4.53
CA ASN A 109 -4.33 -5.58 -3.19
C ASN A 109 -3.09 -5.39 -2.30
N ARG A 110 -1.88 -5.31 -2.88
CA ARG A 110 -0.67 -4.93 -2.14
C ARG A 110 -0.65 -3.44 -1.83
N ALA A 111 -1.11 -2.59 -2.74
CA ALA A 111 -1.21 -1.15 -2.50
C ALA A 111 -2.25 -0.80 -1.42
N ILE A 112 -3.43 -1.45 -1.45
CA ILE A 112 -4.47 -1.28 -0.42
C ILE A 112 -3.92 -1.63 0.96
N ARG A 113 -3.28 -2.81 1.10
CA ARG A 113 -2.66 -3.21 2.37
C ARG A 113 -1.60 -2.22 2.84
N ARG A 114 -0.75 -1.69 1.96
CA ARG A 114 0.21 -0.64 2.32
C ARG A 114 -0.48 0.61 2.84
N LYS A 115 -1.52 1.07 2.16
CA LYS A 115 -2.30 2.25 2.59
C LYS A 115 -2.98 2.04 3.95
N GLU A 116 -3.56 0.86 4.19
CA GLU A 116 -4.16 0.51 5.49
C GLU A 116 -3.11 0.57 6.62
N TRP A 117 -1.87 0.16 6.36
CA TRP A 117 -0.78 0.28 7.33
C TRP A 117 -0.38 1.73 7.59
N GLU A 118 -0.27 2.55 6.53
CA GLU A 118 0.03 3.98 6.64
C GLU A 118 -1.07 4.72 7.42
N ASP A 119 -2.35 4.46 7.13
CA ASP A 119 -3.50 5.04 7.83
C ASP A 119 -3.51 4.64 9.33
N LEU A 120 -3.14 3.40 9.66
CA LEU A 120 -3.00 2.94 11.05
C LEU A 120 -1.84 3.63 11.77
N GLU A 121 -0.71 3.82 11.10
CA GLU A 121 0.45 4.53 11.65
C GLU A 121 0.12 6.00 11.91
N GLU A 122 -0.54 6.67 10.96
CA GLU A 122 -1.03 8.05 11.13
C GLU A 122 -2.05 8.16 12.27
N ALA A 123 -2.98 7.21 12.38
CA ALA A 123 -3.96 7.17 13.47
C ALA A 123 -3.28 6.98 14.85
N MET A 124 -2.23 6.16 14.93
CA MET A 124 -1.43 6.04 16.16
C MET A 124 -0.65 7.32 16.45
N GLY A 125 -0.04 7.93 15.43
CA GLY A 125 0.68 9.20 15.54
C GLY A 125 -0.19 10.32 16.07
N THR A 126 -1.36 10.55 15.47
CA THR A 126 -2.33 11.56 15.91
C THR A 126 -2.83 11.30 17.34
N ARG A 127 -3.08 10.04 17.71
CA ARG A 127 -3.47 9.68 19.09
C ARG A 127 -2.37 9.96 20.10
N MET A 128 -1.10 9.74 19.74
CA MET A 128 0.04 10.07 20.59
C MET A 128 0.19 11.59 20.71
N GLU A 129 0.11 12.32 19.61
CA GLU A 129 0.19 13.78 19.59
C GLU A 129 -0.90 14.40 20.48
N GLN A 130 -2.15 13.93 20.38
CA GLN A 130 -3.24 14.39 21.25
C GLN A 130 -2.97 14.11 22.74
N ARG A 131 -2.30 13.00 23.08
CA ARG A 131 -1.92 12.71 24.48
C ARG A 131 -0.80 13.63 24.94
N PHE A 132 0.17 13.92 24.07
CA PHE A 132 1.24 14.86 24.36
C PHE A 132 0.72 16.29 24.53
N GLU A 133 -0.19 16.72 23.67
CA GLU A 133 -0.83 18.04 23.76
C GLU A 133 -1.64 18.18 25.05
N LYS A 134 -2.44 17.17 25.41
CA LYS A 134 -3.15 17.15 26.70
C LYS A 134 -2.20 17.21 27.88
N MET A 135 -1.13 16.43 27.86
CA MET A 135 -0.12 16.44 28.93
C MET A 135 0.55 17.81 29.02
N ASN A 136 1.02 18.37 27.91
CA ASN A 136 1.62 19.69 27.85
C ASN A 136 0.67 20.77 28.38
N ASN A 137 -0.59 20.79 27.94
CA ASN A 137 -1.58 21.74 28.44
C ASN A 137 -1.75 21.60 29.95
N THR A 138 -1.91 20.38 30.48
CA THR A 138 -2.04 20.21 31.95
C THR A 138 -0.81 20.64 32.75
N PHE A 139 0.40 20.50 32.19
CA PHE A 139 1.64 20.92 32.87
C PHE A 139 1.85 22.43 32.78
N PHE A 140 1.66 23.02 31.60
CA PHE A 140 1.90 24.44 31.36
C PHE A 140 0.74 25.33 31.87
N GLU A 141 -0.50 24.89 31.80
CA GLU A 141 -1.65 25.64 32.36
C GLU A 141 -1.54 25.73 33.89
N LYS A 142 -1.23 24.62 34.57
CA LYS A 142 -0.99 24.63 36.02
C LYS A 142 0.13 25.58 36.40
N ARG A 143 1.25 25.53 35.67
CA ARG A 143 2.38 26.43 35.91
C ARG A 143 1.99 27.89 35.68
N GLN A 144 1.26 28.21 34.61
CA GLN A 144 0.78 29.58 34.38
C GLN A 144 -0.20 30.03 35.46
N GLU A 145 -1.07 29.15 35.95
CA GLU A 145 -2.02 29.48 37.01
C GLU A 145 -1.30 29.69 38.35
N GLU A 146 -0.31 28.85 38.68
CA GLU A 146 0.59 29.05 39.82
C GLU A 146 1.36 30.36 39.72
N GLU A 147 1.99 30.66 38.58
CA GLU A 147 2.72 31.91 38.34
C GLU A 147 1.80 33.14 38.42
N LYS A 148 0.57 33.06 37.91
CA LYS A 148 -0.44 34.12 38.05
C LYS A 148 -0.83 34.33 39.52
N ASN A 149 -1.07 33.26 40.26
CA ASN A 149 -1.39 33.30 41.68
C ASN A 149 -0.21 33.87 42.51
N GLU A 150 1.03 33.53 42.15
CA GLU A 150 2.23 34.12 42.77
C GLU A 150 2.39 35.60 42.45
N LEU A 151 2.16 36.00 41.20
CA LEU A 151 2.17 37.41 40.78
C LEU A 151 1.12 38.23 41.52
N GLU A 152 -0.10 37.71 41.72
CA GLU A 152 -1.13 38.40 42.50
C GLU A 152 -0.75 38.54 43.98
N LYS A 153 -0.16 37.49 44.57
CA LYS A 153 0.36 37.55 45.95
C LYS A 153 1.48 38.58 46.08
N LEU A 154 2.40 38.64 45.12
CA LEU A 154 3.48 39.62 45.10
C LEU A 154 2.94 41.04 44.92
N LYS A 155 1.95 41.24 44.05
CA LYS A 155 1.26 42.54 43.89
C LYS A 155 0.63 43.02 45.20
N LYS A 156 -0.10 42.15 45.91
CA LYS A 156 -0.68 42.51 47.22
C LYS A 156 0.37 42.90 48.25
N LYS A 157 1.49 42.17 48.30
CA LYS A 157 2.62 42.52 49.21
C LYS A 157 3.26 43.86 48.86
N VAL A 158 3.40 44.17 47.57
CA VAL A 158 3.91 45.48 47.12
C VAL A 158 2.97 46.60 47.58
N GLU A 159 1.66 46.44 47.40
CA GLU A 159 0.66 47.41 47.83
C GLU A 159 0.66 47.62 49.36
N GLU A 160 0.77 46.54 50.15
CA GLU A 160 0.90 46.61 51.61
C GLU A 160 2.17 47.35 52.05
N LEU A 161 3.31 47.10 51.40
CA LEU A 161 4.58 47.78 51.69
C LEU A 161 4.53 49.25 51.32
N GLU A 162 3.91 49.61 50.18
CA GLU A 162 3.69 51.00 49.77
C GLU A 162 2.81 51.74 50.78
N ALA A 163 1.74 51.12 51.27
CA ALA A 163 0.89 51.69 52.31
C ALA A 163 1.62 51.85 53.65
N ALA A 164 2.48 50.90 54.02
CA ALA A 164 3.31 51.00 55.23
C ALA A 164 4.35 52.13 55.12
N LEU A 165 4.99 52.29 53.95
CA LEU A 165 5.92 53.40 53.68
C LEU A 165 5.21 54.76 53.69
N ALA A 166 3.98 54.85 53.20
CA ALA A 166 3.18 56.08 53.29
C ALA A 166 2.90 56.44 54.76
N LYS A 167 2.55 55.45 55.59
CA LYS A 167 2.34 55.64 57.03
C LYS A 167 3.62 56.06 57.76
N SER A 168 4.76 55.44 57.47
CA SER A 168 6.03 55.81 58.11
C SER A 168 6.51 57.20 57.70
N LYS A 169 6.30 57.61 56.44
CA LYS A 169 6.56 58.99 55.98
C LYS A 169 5.67 60.00 56.71
N ALA A 170 4.39 59.71 56.91
CA ALA A 170 3.50 60.58 57.67
C ALA A 170 3.91 60.69 59.15
N ALA A 171 4.37 59.60 59.76
CA ALA A 171 4.90 59.61 61.13
C ALA A 171 6.21 60.42 61.24
N ALA A 172 7.13 60.29 60.27
CA ALA A 172 8.38 61.05 60.25
C ALA A 172 8.15 62.57 60.15
N GLN A 173 7.16 63.00 59.38
CA GLN A 173 6.77 64.41 59.28
C GLN A 173 6.17 64.99 60.57
N GLN A 174 5.64 64.14 61.46
CA GLN A 174 5.14 64.57 62.78
C GLN A 174 6.24 64.64 63.84
N SER A 175 7.38 63.98 63.64
CA SER A 175 8.53 64.02 64.55
C SER A 175 9.55 65.15 64.25
N GLU A 176 9.47 65.79 63.09
CA GLU A 176 10.41 66.87 62.70
C GLU A 176 10.14 68.23 63.40
N GLU A 177 9.08 68.38 64.20
CA GLU A 177 8.85 69.59 65.01
C GLU A 177 9.50 69.57 66.41
N ASN A 178 10.22 68.51 66.81
CA ASN A 178 10.87 68.48 68.13
C ASN A 178 12.11 67.54 68.21
N GLU A 179 13.27 67.93 67.65
CA GLU A 179 14.58 67.72 68.31
C GLU A 179 15.75 68.42 67.58
N PRO A 180 16.78 68.88 68.31
CA PRO A 180 17.90 69.63 67.77
C PRO A 180 19.05 68.74 67.28
N VAL A 181 19.65 69.21 66.18
CA VAL A 181 20.99 68.96 65.62
C VAL A 181 21.99 68.27 66.57
N LYS A 182 22.51 67.10 66.15
CA LYS A 182 23.86 66.63 66.53
C LYS A 182 24.59 65.96 65.35
N ARG A 183 25.63 66.65 64.87
CA ARG A 183 26.71 66.19 64.00
C ARG A 183 27.64 65.24 64.77
N TYR A 184 27.86 64.03 64.25
CA TYR A 184 29.12 63.24 64.25
C TYR A 184 28.93 62.24 63.07
N GLY A 185 29.86 61.97 62.16
CA GLY A 185 31.31 61.91 62.29
C GLY A 185 31.75 60.45 62.09
N GLU A 186 32.25 60.17 60.88
CA GLU A 186 33.30 59.17 60.55
C GLU A 186 33.07 57.64 60.56
N GLU A 187 33.56 57.08 59.45
CA GLU A 187 34.38 55.87 59.30
C GLU A 187 33.81 54.47 59.58
N GLY A 188 34.00 53.58 58.59
CA GLY A 188 33.84 52.14 58.80
C GLY A 188 33.76 51.33 57.51
N GLY A 189 34.82 51.33 56.70
CA GLY A 189 34.96 50.37 55.61
C GLY A 189 35.00 48.94 56.13
N ARG A 190 34.39 47.98 55.42
CA ARG A 190 34.76 46.56 55.48
C ARG A 190 34.23 45.78 54.27
N LYS A 191 35.15 45.53 53.35
CA LYS A 191 35.42 44.26 52.66
C LYS A 191 34.30 43.71 51.77
N GLU A 192 34.34 44.14 50.53
CA GLU A 192 34.13 43.24 49.39
C GLU A 192 35.16 42.11 49.43
N GLY A 193 34.70 40.89 49.20
CA GLY A 193 35.58 39.74 48.99
C GLY A 193 35.16 38.53 49.82
N GLU A 194 34.17 37.79 49.34
CA GLU A 194 34.23 36.34 49.54
C GLU A 194 33.63 35.59 48.35
N VAL A 195 34.56 35.02 47.59
CA VAL A 195 34.37 34.06 46.53
C VAL A 195 33.73 32.81 47.12
N LEU A 196 32.43 32.62 46.91
CA LEU A 196 31.83 31.31 47.10
C LEU A 196 32.09 30.45 45.87
N ARG A 197 33.21 29.74 45.95
CA ARG A 197 33.43 28.48 45.24
C ARG A 197 32.24 27.57 45.48
N THR A 198 31.63 27.12 44.40
CA THR A 198 30.85 25.88 44.37
C THR A 198 31.77 24.69 44.66
N PRO A 199 31.53 23.90 45.71
CA PRO A 199 32.06 22.55 45.77
C PRO A 199 31.13 21.69 44.92
N VAL A 200 31.58 21.35 43.71
CA VAL A 200 31.19 20.09 43.08
C VAL A 200 31.76 19.01 44.01
N GLY A 201 30.92 18.50 44.89
CA GLY A 201 31.32 17.61 45.99
C GLY A 201 30.21 16.62 46.28
N VAL A 202 30.28 15.52 45.55
CA VAL A 202 29.63 14.23 45.78
C VAL A 202 29.57 13.90 47.28
N ASP A 203 28.38 13.91 47.88
CA ASP A 203 28.10 13.12 49.10
C ASP A 203 26.59 12.92 49.29
N LEU A 204 26.02 12.10 48.42
CA LEU A 204 24.76 11.39 48.66
C LEU A 204 25.07 10.14 49.47
N ARG A 205 25.29 10.28 50.78
CA ARG A 205 25.17 9.16 51.72
C ARG A 205 24.95 9.67 53.14
N LEU A 206 23.86 9.18 53.73
CA LEU A 206 23.59 9.09 55.17
C LEU A 206 23.16 10.40 55.86
N ARG A 207 21.86 10.70 55.74
CA ARG A 207 21.12 11.31 56.86
C ARG A 207 19.77 10.62 57.03
N GLY A 208 19.85 9.41 57.56
CA GLY A 208 18.73 8.77 58.25
C GLY A 208 18.53 9.38 59.64
N SER A 209 17.32 9.20 60.15
CA SER A 209 16.84 9.50 61.51
C SER A 209 16.85 10.97 61.93
N GLY A 210 15.71 11.65 61.77
CA GLY A 210 15.53 12.96 62.38
C GLY A 210 14.29 13.74 61.97
N CYS A 211 13.15 13.11 61.64
CA CYS A 211 11.90 13.86 61.50
C CYS A 211 10.69 12.97 61.81
N SER A 212 10.38 12.82 63.11
CA SER A 212 9.20 12.09 63.59
C SER A 212 8.13 13.01 64.19
N ARG A 213 8.20 14.33 63.94
CA ARG A 213 7.26 15.31 64.53
C ARG A 213 6.58 16.30 63.59
N GLN A 214 6.80 16.25 62.26
CA GLN A 214 6.07 17.10 61.30
C GLN A 214 5.11 16.35 60.36
N CYS A 215 4.93 15.04 60.51
CA CYS A 215 4.00 14.25 59.69
C CYS A 215 2.56 14.19 60.26
N LYS A 216 1.97 15.33 60.66
CA LYS A 216 0.54 15.36 61.05
C LYS A 216 -0.34 16.30 60.21
N GLU A 217 0.23 17.11 59.33
CA GLU A 217 -0.55 17.96 58.42
C GLU A 217 -0.70 17.38 57.00
N GLY A 218 0.03 16.31 56.64
CA GLY A 218 -0.04 15.68 55.31
C GLY A 218 -1.24 14.74 55.07
N LEU A 219 -1.91 14.26 56.12
CA LEU A 219 -2.94 13.22 55.99
C LEU A 219 -4.29 13.71 55.42
N LYS A 220 -4.47 15.02 55.22
CA LYS A 220 -5.69 15.54 54.57
C LYS A 220 -5.61 15.56 53.04
N ASN A 221 -4.40 15.61 52.46
CA ASN A 221 -4.23 15.58 50.99
C ASN A 221 -4.34 14.15 50.41
N ASP A 222 -4.05 13.12 51.20
CA ASP A 222 -4.19 11.71 50.78
C ASP A 222 -5.65 11.31 50.52
N PHE A 223 -6.62 12.02 51.14
CA PHE A 223 -8.04 11.72 50.95
C PHE A 223 -8.57 12.24 49.60
N GLN A 224 -8.00 13.34 49.09
CA GLN A 224 -8.36 13.89 47.78
C GLN A 224 -7.77 13.06 46.64
N GLY A 225 -6.51 12.63 46.75
CA GLY A 225 -5.89 11.72 45.78
C GLY A 225 -6.61 10.36 45.68
N ASN A 226 -7.16 9.85 46.78
CA ASN A 226 -7.97 8.63 46.75
C ASN A 226 -9.29 8.78 45.96
N ASN A 227 -9.92 9.96 45.99
CA ASN A 227 -11.14 10.21 45.22
C ASN A 227 -10.85 10.33 43.71
N GLU A 228 -9.75 10.98 43.34
CA GLU A 228 -9.28 11.04 41.95
C GLU A 228 -8.92 9.65 41.42
N LEU A 229 -8.19 8.85 42.21
CA LEU A 229 -7.86 7.47 41.87
C LEU A 229 -9.11 6.60 41.66
N LEU A 230 -10.14 6.77 42.50
CA LEU A 230 -11.42 6.08 42.36
C LEU A 230 -12.22 6.57 41.14
N SER A 231 -12.12 7.86 40.77
CA SER A 231 -12.71 8.39 39.54
C SER A 231 -12.05 7.79 38.30
N LEU A 232 -10.71 7.84 38.23
CA LEU A 232 -9.94 7.27 37.12
C LEU A 232 -10.16 5.78 36.98
N LYS A 233 -10.29 5.04 38.09
CA LYS A 233 -10.61 3.61 38.06
C LYS A 233 -11.99 3.34 37.45
N ARG A 234 -13.01 4.15 37.80
CA ARG A 234 -14.35 4.07 37.19
C ARG A 234 -14.32 4.37 35.70
N GLU A 235 -13.60 5.42 35.29
CA GLU A 235 -13.42 5.77 33.87
C GLU A 235 -12.71 4.66 33.09
N LEU A 236 -11.67 4.04 33.66
CA LEU A 236 -10.99 2.88 33.06
C LEU A 236 -11.94 1.69 32.88
N ASP A 237 -12.79 1.42 33.87
CA ASP A 237 -13.77 0.34 33.81
C ASP A 237 -14.91 0.64 32.82
N GLU A 238 -15.30 1.90 32.64
CA GLU A 238 -16.23 2.35 31.60
C GLU A 238 -15.63 2.14 30.20
N LEU A 239 -14.42 2.64 29.95
CA LEU A 239 -13.72 2.47 28.69
C LEU A 239 -13.49 0.99 28.36
N ARG A 240 -13.23 0.15 29.36
CA ARG A 240 -13.14 -1.31 29.16
C ARG A 240 -14.49 -1.92 28.77
N ARG A 241 -15.62 -1.45 29.32
CA ARG A 241 -16.96 -1.92 28.95
C ARG A 241 -17.36 -1.45 27.55
N GLU A 242 -17.08 -0.20 27.20
CA GLU A 242 -17.28 0.33 25.85
C GLU A 242 -16.43 -0.43 24.83
N ALA A 243 -15.14 -0.66 25.12
CA ALA A 243 -14.27 -1.44 24.25
C ALA A 243 -14.77 -2.89 24.08
N LYS A 244 -15.30 -3.50 25.15
CA LYS A 244 -15.87 -4.86 25.09
C LYS A 244 -17.16 -4.90 24.28
N THR A 245 -18.07 -3.95 24.46
CA THR A 245 -19.34 -3.88 23.71
C THR A 245 -19.10 -3.55 22.23
N GLY A 246 -18.19 -2.62 21.94
CA GLY A 246 -17.74 -2.31 20.59
C GLY A 246 -17.12 -3.53 19.89
N ARG A 247 -16.25 -4.28 20.59
CA ARG A 247 -15.69 -5.54 20.10
C ARG A 247 -16.77 -6.57 19.78
N CYS A 248 -17.73 -6.79 20.69
CA CYS A 248 -18.84 -7.70 20.44
C CYS A 248 -19.74 -7.27 19.26
N SER A 249 -19.88 -5.96 19.01
CA SER A 249 -20.62 -5.46 17.85
C SER A 249 -19.89 -5.76 16.55
N LEU A 250 -18.57 -5.55 16.51
CA LEU A 250 -17.74 -5.85 15.34
C LEU A 250 -17.65 -7.36 15.07
N GLU A 251 -17.50 -8.17 16.12
CA GLU A 251 -17.51 -9.64 16.00
C GLU A 251 -18.80 -10.15 15.34
N ARG A 252 -19.97 -9.65 15.76
CA ARG A 252 -21.26 -10.00 15.12
C ARG A 252 -21.34 -9.55 13.65
N LYS A 253 -20.80 -8.38 13.31
CA LYS A 253 -20.76 -7.90 11.92
C LYS A 253 -19.85 -8.77 11.05
N LEU A 254 -18.70 -9.19 11.58
CA LEU A 254 -17.79 -10.11 10.90
C LEU A 254 -18.44 -11.48 10.69
N GLU A 255 -19.16 -12.01 11.68
CA GLU A 255 -19.91 -13.26 11.56
C GLU A 255 -21.01 -13.17 10.49
N MET A 256 -21.78 -12.09 10.46
CA MET A 256 -22.78 -11.84 9.41
C MET A 256 -22.16 -11.80 8.01
N LEU A 257 -21.06 -11.06 7.82
CA LEU A 257 -20.36 -10.99 6.54
C LEU A 257 -19.75 -12.32 6.12
N ALA A 258 -19.32 -13.16 7.08
CA ALA A 258 -18.83 -14.51 6.79
C ALA A 258 -19.95 -15.42 6.26
N ILE A 259 -21.14 -15.33 6.84
CA ILE A 259 -22.33 -16.06 6.36
C ILE A 259 -22.72 -15.59 4.95
N GLU A 260 -22.78 -14.27 4.73
CA GLU A 260 -23.11 -13.70 3.42
C GLU A 260 -22.11 -14.13 2.34
N ASN A 261 -20.80 -14.08 2.62
CA ASN A 261 -19.78 -14.59 1.70
C ASN A 261 -19.97 -16.08 1.40
N GLN A 262 -20.32 -16.89 2.40
CA GLN A 262 -20.59 -18.31 2.20
C GLN A 262 -21.81 -18.53 1.29
N GLU A 263 -22.87 -17.75 1.44
CA GLU A 263 -24.05 -17.80 0.58
C GLU A 263 -23.75 -17.37 -0.86
N LEU A 264 -22.95 -16.31 -1.04
CA LEU A 264 -22.48 -15.86 -2.35
C LEU A 264 -21.65 -16.95 -3.04
N HIS A 265 -20.71 -17.58 -2.32
CA HIS A 265 -19.94 -18.70 -2.86
C HIS A 265 -20.85 -19.86 -3.31
N ARG A 266 -21.80 -20.28 -2.47
CA ARG A 266 -22.79 -21.30 -2.86
C ARG A 266 -23.67 -20.88 -4.04
N GLY A 267 -23.96 -19.59 -4.18
CA GLY A 267 -24.64 -19.03 -5.35
C GLY A 267 -23.81 -19.17 -6.62
N THR A 268 -22.52 -18.81 -6.56
CA THR A 268 -21.60 -18.95 -7.69
C THR A 268 -21.36 -20.40 -8.09
N GLU A 269 -21.28 -21.32 -7.13
CA GLU A 269 -21.17 -22.76 -7.38
C GLU A 269 -22.39 -23.30 -8.14
N ARG A 270 -23.60 -22.99 -7.67
CA ARG A 270 -24.84 -23.38 -8.35
C ARG A 270 -24.93 -22.81 -9.77
N ALA A 271 -24.60 -21.53 -9.95
CA ALA A 271 -24.58 -20.91 -11.28
C ALA A 271 -23.56 -21.58 -12.22
N ASN A 272 -22.41 -21.99 -11.69
CA ASN A 272 -21.40 -22.74 -12.45
C ASN A 272 -21.89 -24.14 -12.82
N GLU A 273 -22.54 -24.86 -11.91
CA GLU A 273 -23.14 -26.16 -12.17
C GLU A 273 -24.25 -26.07 -13.23
N GLU A 274 -25.10 -25.04 -13.16
CA GLU A 274 -26.10 -24.75 -14.18
C GLU A 274 -25.44 -24.48 -15.53
N MET A 275 -24.40 -23.64 -15.56
CA MET A 275 -23.65 -23.34 -16.78
C MET A 275 -23.02 -24.60 -17.40
N VAL A 276 -22.45 -25.49 -16.58
CA VAL A 276 -21.94 -26.80 -17.03
C VAL A 276 -23.07 -27.66 -17.59
N THR A 277 -24.23 -27.68 -16.94
CA THR A 277 -25.40 -28.44 -17.40
C THR A 277 -25.89 -27.93 -18.75
N TRP A 278 -26.03 -26.61 -18.91
CA TRP A 278 -26.40 -25.98 -20.18
C TRP A 278 -25.39 -26.24 -21.28
N ARG A 279 -24.10 -26.17 -20.96
CA ARG A 279 -23.02 -26.52 -21.88
C ARG A 279 -23.13 -27.96 -22.36
N ASN A 280 -23.38 -28.91 -21.45
CA ASN A 280 -23.52 -30.33 -21.79
C ASN A 280 -24.77 -30.59 -22.65
N GLU A 281 -25.91 -29.94 -22.35
CA GLU A 281 -27.14 -30.09 -23.14
C GLU A 281 -27.02 -29.45 -24.53
N ALA A 282 -26.30 -28.33 -24.65
CA ALA A 282 -25.99 -27.71 -25.93
C ALA A 282 -25.10 -28.59 -26.82
N LEU A 283 -24.17 -29.34 -26.22
CA LEU A 283 -23.26 -30.26 -26.90
C LEU A 283 -23.82 -31.68 -27.11
N ARG A 284 -25.05 -31.94 -26.66
CA ARG A 284 -25.65 -33.28 -26.72
C ARG A 284 -25.86 -33.73 -28.17
N PRO A 285 -25.38 -34.93 -28.57
CA PRO A 285 -25.60 -35.46 -29.91
C PRO A 285 -27.09 -35.51 -30.28
N GLY A 286 -27.47 -34.89 -31.39
CA GLY A 286 -28.86 -34.80 -31.85
C GLY A 286 -29.55 -33.46 -31.56
N ASN A 287 -28.94 -32.56 -30.78
CA ASN A 287 -29.45 -31.20 -30.59
C ASN A 287 -29.18 -30.33 -31.83
N LYS A 288 -30.18 -30.20 -32.73
CA LYS A 288 -30.06 -29.43 -33.98
C LYS A 288 -29.98 -27.91 -33.78
N ARG A 289 -30.20 -27.39 -32.57
CA ARG A 289 -30.07 -25.94 -32.27
C ARG A 289 -28.63 -25.51 -32.00
N GLY A 290 -27.70 -26.45 -31.76
CA GLY A 290 -26.30 -26.17 -31.43
C GLY A 290 -25.33 -26.09 -32.63
N SER A 291 -25.75 -26.47 -33.84
CA SER A 291 -24.96 -26.26 -35.06
C SER A 291 -25.23 -24.88 -35.68
N VAL A 292 -25.22 -23.82 -34.88
CA VAL A 292 -24.82 -22.52 -35.43
C VAL A 292 -23.31 -22.62 -35.51
N ALA A 293 -22.81 -22.98 -36.69
CA ALA A 293 -21.40 -22.88 -36.96
C ALA A 293 -20.98 -21.44 -36.59
N MET A 294 -20.17 -21.30 -35.53
CA MET A 294 -19.37 -20.12 -35.28
C MET A 294 -18.30 -20.04 -36.40
N GLN A 295 -18.72 -20.05 -37.66
CA GLN A 295 -17.92 -19.52 -38.74
C GLN A 295 -17.91 -18.04 -38.46
N GLY A 296 -16.84 -17.59 -37.81
CA GLY A 296 -16.55 -16.18 -37.62
C GLY A 296 -16.77 -15.48 -38.95
N GLY A 297 -17.86 -14.72 -39.02
CA GLY A 297 -18.07 -13.79 -40.10
C GLY A 297 -16.90 -12.83 -40.04
N ALA A 298 -15.95 -12.98 -40.96
CA ALA A 298 -15.02 -11.93 -41.29
C ALA A 298 -15.88 -10.73 -41.69
N VAL A 299 -16.11 -9.83 -40.73
CA VAL A 299 -16.72 -8.53 -40.97
C VAL A 299 -15.73 -7.80 -41.87
N THR A 300 -15.98 -7.90 -43.17
CA THR A 300 -15.41 -6.95 -44.12
C THR A 300 -16.08 -5.62 -43.79
N GLU A 301 -15.29 -4.71 -43.25
CA GLU A 301 -15.66 -3.31 -43.01
C GLU A 301 -16.07 -2.66 -44.33
N GLY A 302 -17.34 -2.83 -44.70
CA GLY A 302 -17.98 -2.14 -45.80
C GLY A 302 -18.65 -0.88 -45.28
N ALA A 303 -17.98 0.25 -45.52
CA ALA A 303 -18.47 1.59 -45.24
C ALA A 303 -19.92 1.82 -45.70
N GLN A 304 -20.81 2.16 -44.77
CA GLN A 304 -22.04 2.89 -45.08
C GLN A 304 -22.26 3.99 -44.04
N THR A 305 -21.68 5.14 -44.36
CA THR A 305 -22.13 6.44 -43.88
C THR A 305 -23.59 6.63 -44.29
N ARG A 306 -24.51 6.56 -43.33
CA ARG A 306 -25.87 7.04 -43.51
C ARG A 306 -26.12 8.21 -42.57
N THR A 307 -25.79 9.38 -43.09
CA THR A 307 -26.26 10.68 -42.64
C THR A 307 -27.77 10.64 -42.53
N ARG A 308 -28.33 10.96 -41.37
CA ARG A 308 -29.73 11.35 -41.22
C ARG A 308 -29.78 12.79 -40.74
N LEU A 309 -30.36 13.62 -41.59
CA LEU A 309 -30.96 14.92 -41.29
C LEU A 309 -32.15 14.74 -40.33
#